data_AF-A0A7S1Q4K5-F1
#
_entry.id   AF-A0A7S1Q4K5-F1
#
_cell.length_a   1.000
_cell.length_b   1.000
_cell.length_c   1.000
_cell.angle_alpha   90.00
_cell.angle_beta   90.00
_cell.angle_gamma   90.00
#
_symmetry.space_group_name_H-M   'P 1'
#
loop_
_entity.id
_entity.type
_entity.pdbx_description
1 polymer ?
#
loop_
_entity_poly.entity_id
_entity_poly.type
_entity_poly.pdbx_seq_one_letter_code
_entity_poly.pdbx_strand_id
1 'polypeptide(L)'
;ALRTDLEHPGHRTAQRRLQDIKFLGELFNFRIIGTNVVLGALAQLLFYFPHASGAHDYSRIRAFCLMIECSLRYLLPKPTSRAGRANKGAFAVAKCLQTLVVHFYRYVQTRAKPVPHDIDFRLSECVSAITAALKPRGAAVDFPPTLAKADALLAKYGVGARARDAGPSG
;
A
#
# COMPACT_ATOMS: atom_id res chain seq x y z
N ALA A 1 15.61 -10.20 -2.23
CA ALA A 1 14.48 -10.90 -2.88
C ALA A 1 13.51 -9.90 -3.48
N LEU A 2 12.65 -9.24 -2.69
CA LEU A 2 11.60 -8.34 -3.21
C LEU A 2 12.09 -7.30 -4.24
N ARG A 3 13.19 -6.61 -3.93
CA ARG A 3 13.77 -5.62 -4.85
C ARG A 3 14.19 -6.24 -6.19
N THR A 4 14.93 -7.33 -6.14
CA THR A 4 15.39 -8.09 -7.33
C THR A 4 14.20 -8.61 -8.14
N ASP A 5 13.12 -9.03 -7.49
CA ASP A 5 11.90 -9.49 -8.18
C ASP A 5 11.15 -8.35 -8.88
N LEU A 6 11.24 -7.12 -8.34
CA LEU A 6 10.69 -5.92 -8.96
C LEU A 6 11.59 -5.36 -10.07
N GLU A 7 12.90 -5.58 -9.98
CA GLU A 7 13.91 -5.27 -11.02
C GLU A 7 13.81 -6.24 -12.21
N HIS A 8 13.55 -7.52 -11.94
CA HIS A 8 13.59 -8.60 -12.93
C HIS A 8 12.34 -9.51 -12.90
N PRO A 9 11.18 -9.05 -13.39
CA PRO A 9 9.90 -9.77 -13.25
C PRO A 9 9.84 -11.07 -14.06
N GLY A 10 10.71 -11.27 -15.05
CA GLY A 10 10.84 -12.51 -15.82
C GLY A 10 11.71 -13.59 -15.14
N HIS A 11 12.50 -13.24 -14.12
CA HIS A 11 13.40 -14.19 -13.46
C HIS A 11 12.66 -15.18 -12.54
N ARG A 12 11.47 -14.83 -12.05
CA ARG A 12 10.67 -15.69 -11.17
C ARG A 12 9.19 -15.60 -11.51
N THR A 13 8.47 -16.69 -11.29
CA THR A 13 7.02 -16.74 -11.52
C THR A 13 6.28 -15.78 -10.60
N ALA A 14 5.12 -15.28 -11.06
CA ALA A 14 4.25 -14.43 -10.24
C ALA A 14 3.84 -15.12 -8.92
N GLN A 15 3.64 -16.43 -8.95
CA GLN A 15 3.33 -17.23 -7.76
C GLN A 15 4.46 -17.19 -6.72
N ARG A 16 5.72 -17.29 -7.16
CA ARG A 16 6.86 -17.23 -6.24
C ARG A 16 6.96 -15.87 -5.55
N ARG A 17 6.71 -14.78 -6.28
CA ARG A 17 6.64 -13.43 -5.70
C ARG A 17 5.56 -13.32 -4.63
N LEU A 18 4.38 -13.89 -4.87
CA LEU A 18 3.30 -13.90 -3.87
C LEU A 18 3.65 -14.75 -2.64
N GLN A 19 4.36 -15.86 -2.82
CA GLN A 19 4.87 -16.66 -1.69
C GLN A 19 5.85 -15.85 -0.84
N ASP A 20 6.78 -15.14 -1.47
CA ASP A 20 7.78 -14.32 -0.76
C ASP A 20 7.11 -13.15 0.01
N ILE A 21 6.06 -12.53 -0.56
CA ILE A 21 5.23 -11.54 0.14
C ILE A 21 4.52 -12.15 1.35
N LYS A 22 3.88 -13.31 1.17
CA LYS A 22 3.19 -14.00 2.26
C LYS A 22 4.16 -14.33 3.39
N PHE A 23 5.33 -14.86 3.04
CA PHE A 23 6.39 -15.16 3.99
C PHE A 23 6.83 -13.91 4.76
N LEU A 24 7.02 -12.78 4.08
CA LEU A 24 7.36 -11.51 4.72
C LEU A 24 6.27 -11.05 5.71
N GLY A 25 5.00 -11.22 5.34
CA GLY A 25 3.86 -10.98 6.22
C GLY A 25 3.89 -11.87 7.48
N GLU A 26 4.22 -13.15 7.33
CA GLU A 26 4.35 -14.06 8.47
C GLU A 26 5.53 -13.70 9.37
N LEU A 27 6.68 -13.32 8.82
CA LEU A 27 7.81 -12.85 9.63
C LEU A 27 7.43 -11.64 10.49
N PHE A 28 6.60 -10.74 9.96
CA PHE A 28 6.06 -9.63 10.72
C PHE A 28 5.09 -10.10 11.81
N ASN A 29 4.23 -11.06 11.50
CA ASN A 29 3.29 -11.66 12.45
C ASN A 29 4.01 -12.29 13.65
N PHE A 30 5.13 -12.98 13.40
CA PHE A 30 6.00 -13.57 14.42
C PHE A 30 6.97 -12.58 15.08
N ARG A 31 6.85 -11.27 14.80
CA ARG A 31 7.69 -10.20 15.36
C ARG A 31 9.19 -10.32 15.05
N ILE A 32 9.53 -11.05 13.99
CA ILE A 32 10.91 -11.20 13.52
C ILE A 32 11.38 -9.92 12.82
N ILE A 33 10.45 -9.21 12.16
CA ILE A 33 10.72 -7.93 11.47
C ILE A 33 9.85 -6.79 12.01
N GLY A 34 10.35 -5.55 11.85
CA GLY A 34 9.68 -4.34 12.29
C GLY A 34 8.66 -3.78 11.30
N THR A 35 7.79 -2.89 11.80
CA THR A 35 6.77 -2.19 11.01
C THR A 35 7.34 -1.40 9.82
N ASN A 36 8.54 -0.83 9.99
CA ASN A 36 9.26 -0.11 8.93
C ASN A 36 9.56 -0.99 7.72
N VAL A 37 9.87 -2.28 7.92
CA VAL A 37 10.14 -3.22 6.83
C VAL A 37 8.87 -3.49 6.01
N VAL A 38 7.74 -3.67 6.68
CA VAL A 38 6.44 -3.88 6.03
C VAL A 38 5.98 -2.64 5.26
N LEU A 39 6.06 -1.46 5.88
CA LEU A 39 5.74 -0.20 5.21
C LEU A 39 6.68 0.08 4.03
N GLY A 40 7.97 -0.22 4.19
CA GLY A 40 8.96 -0.11 3.13
C GLY A 40 8.66 -1.06 1.96
N ALA A 41 8.27 -2.30 2.24
CA ALA A 41 7.87 -3.26 1.21
C ALA A 41 6.60 -2.83 0.47
N LEU A 42 5.58 -2.34 1.18
CA LEU A 42 4.38 -1.76 0.57
C LEU A 42 4.73 -0.56 -0.32
N ALA A 43 5.61 0.33 0.15
CA ALA A 43 6.11 1.46 -0.63
C ALA A 43 6.87 1.00 -1.89
N GLN A 44 7.74 -0.01 -1.78
CA GLN A 44 8.47 -0.56 -2.91
C GLN A 44 7.53 -1.14 -3.98
N LEU A 45 6.46 -1.83 -3.59
CA LEU A 45 5.46 -2.33 -4.55
C LEU A 45 4.80 -1.20 -5.37
N LEU A 46 4.63 -0.02 -4.77
CA LEU A 46 3.97 1.13 -5.40
C LEU A 46 4.91 2.04 -6.18
N PHE A 47 6.08 2.36 -5.62
CA PHE A 47 6.97 3.41 -6.12
C PHE A 47 8.16 2.90 -6.92
N TYR A 48 8.45 1.61 -6.88
CA TYR A 48 9.61 1.09 -7.60
C TYR A 48 9.30 0.96 -9.11
N PHE A 49 9.90 1.86 -9.89
CA PHE A 49 9.71 2.03 -11.35
C PHE A 49 10.95 1.64 -12.17
N PRO A 50 11.18 0.34 -12.45
CA PRO A 50 11.91 -0.03 -13.66
C PRO A 50 11.03 -0.80 -14.66
N HIS A 51 9.78 -1.10 -14.31
CA HIS A 51 8.97 -2.00 -15.12
C HIS A 51 7.96 -1.26 -16.01
N ALA A 52 8.09 -1.46 -17.32
CA ALA A 52 6.97 -1.40 -18.28
C ALA A 52 6.03 -2.59 -18.01
N SER A 53 5.39 -2.58 -16.85
CA SER A 53 4.35 -3.52 -16.48
C SER A 53 3.19 -3.28 -17.44
N GLY A 54 2.90 -4.26 -18.30
CA GLY A 54 1.82 -4.16 -19.26
C GLY A 54 0.50 -3.75 -18.60
N ALA A 55 -0.40 -3.12 -19.36
CA ALA A 55 -1.64 -2.58 -18.82
C ALA A 55 -2.50 -3.65 -18.09
N HIS A 56 -2.30 -4.93 -18.41
CA HIS A 56 -2.98 -6.10 -17.82
C HIS A 56 -2.20 -6.82 -16.71
N ASP A 57 -1.05 -6.31 -16.27
CA ASP A 57 -0.32 -6.89 -15.15
C ASP A 57 -0.86 -6.36 -13.82
N TYR A 58 -1.60 -7.23 -13.13
CA TYR A 58 -2.20 -6.98 -11.81
C TYR A 58 -1.40 -7.63 -10.67
N SER A 59 -0.19 -8.18 -10.94
CA SER A 59 0.59 -8.91 -9.94
C SER A 59 0.94 -8.05 -8.71
N ARG A 60 1.24 -6.76 -8.91
CA ARG A 60 1.53 -5.83 -7.80
C ARG A 60 0.30 -5.52 -6.96
N ILE A 61 -0.89 -5.46 -7.58
CA ILE A 61 -2.16 -5.31 -6.85
C ILE A 61 -2.37 -6.50 -5.94
N ARG A 62 -2.22 -7.72 -6.49
CA ARG A 62 -2.32 -8.96 -5.71
C ARG A 62 -1.32 -8.99 -4.56
N ALA A 63 -0.06 -8.60 -4.81
CA ALA A 63 0.99 -8.54 -3.79
C ALA A 63 0.67 -7.51 -2.69
N PHE A 64 0.20 -6.32 -3.05
CA PHE A 64 -0.18 -5.28 -2.09
C PHE A 64 -1.34 -5.75 -1.21
N CYS A 65 -2.42 -6.26 -1.81
CA CYS A 65 -3.57 -6.76 -1.05
C CYS A 65 -3.16 -7.92 -0.11
N LEU A 66 -2.35 -8.86 -0.60
CA LEU A 66 -1.88 -10.00 0.20
C LEU A 66 -1.02 -9.54 1.40
N MET A 67 -0.13 -8.57 1.19
CA MET A 67 0.69 -8.02 2.26
C MET A 67 -0.16 -7.34 3.33
N ILE A 68 -1.18 -6.59 2.93
CA ILE A 68 -2.15 -5.97 3.85
C ILE A 68 -2.91 -7.06 4.61
N GLU A 69 -3.48 -8.05 3.93
CA GLU A 69 -4.22 -9.15 4.54
C GLU A 69 -3.41 -9.84 5.66
N CYS A 70 -2.14 -10.14 5.39
CA CYS A 70 -1.27 -10.80 6.37
C CYS A 70 -0.89 -9.89 7.55
N SER A 71 -0.61 -8.60 7.31
CA SER A 71 0.07 -7.73 8.28
C SER A 71 -0.85 -6.73 9.02
N LEU A 72 -2.03 -6.43 8.48
CA LEU A 72 -2.87 -5.31 8.95
C LEU A 72 -3.22 -5.42 10.44
N ARG A 73 -3.47 -6.64 10.94
CA ARG A 73 -3.85 -6.90 12.33
C ARG A 73 -2.79 -6.44 13.34
N TYR A 74 -1.51 -6.50 12.98
CA TYR A 74 -0.41 -6.07 13.85
C TYR A 74 0.13 -4.69 13.49
N LEU A 75 -0.06 -4.24 12.25
CA LEU A 75 0.22 -2.86 11.85
C LEU A 75 -0.70 -1.87 12.58
N LEU A 76 -1.99 -2.19 12.66
CA LEU A 76 -3.02 -1.35 13.26
C LEU A 76 -3.90 -2.17 14.22
N PRO A 77 -3.36 -2.67 15.35
CA PRO A 77 -4.11 -3.48 16.30
C PRO A 77 -5.33 -2.72 16.82
N LYS A 78 -6.46 -3.40 17.03
CA LYS A 78 -7.69 -2.74 17.51
C LYS A 78 -7.41 -1.95 18.80
N PRO A 79 -7.89 -0.69 18.91
CA PRO A 79 -7.72 0.07 20.14
C PRO A 79 -8.45 -0.65 21.26
N THR A 80 -7.69 -1.20 22.22
CA THR A 80 -8.27 -1.83 23.41
C THR A 80 -8.65 -0.76 24.42
N SER A 81 -9.81 -0.90 25.08
CA SER A 81 -10.34 0.03 26.10
C SER A 81 -9.34 0.37 27.23
N ARG A 82 -8.34 -0.48 27.51
CA ARG A 82 -7.27 -0.24 28.50
C ARG A 82 -6.10 0.63 28.03
N ALA A 83 -5.98 0.89 26.73
CA ALA A 83 -4.87 1.64 26.16
C ALA A 83 -5.25 3.13 26.01
N GLY A 84 -5.43 3.81 27.14
CA GLY A 84 -5.67 5.27 27.21
C GLY A 84 -4.50 6.15 26.70
N ARG A 85 -3.48 5.53 26.10
CA ARG A 85 -2.45 6.19 25.31
C ARG A 85 -2.55 5.62 23.91
N ALA A 86 -3.18 6.37 23.00
CA ALA A 86 -2.97 6.19 21.58
C ALA A 86 -1.45 6.19 21.36
N ASN A 87 -0.91 5.00 21.08
CA ASN A 87 0.51 4.81 20.92
C ASN A 87 0.93 5.75 19.77
N LYS A 88 1.72 6.80 20.02
CA LYS A 88 2.08 7.80 19.00
C LYS A 88 2.57 7.12 17.71
N GLY A 89 3.23 5.97 17.85
CA GLY A 89 3.62 5.10 16.73
C GLY A 89 2.45 4.57 15.88
N ALA A 90 1.34 4.13 16.49
CA ALA A 90 0.18 3.63 15.75
C ALA A 90 -0.52 4.73 14.92
N PHE A 91 -0.48 5.99 15.38
CA PHE A 91 -1.01 7.12 14.61
C PHE A 91 -0.11 7.47 13.41
N ALA A 92 1.22 7.47 13.61
CA ALA A 92 2.18 7.66 12.52
C ALA A 92 2.06 6.56 11.46
N VAL A 93 1.91 5.30 11.88
CA VAL A 93 1.67 4.16 10.97
C VAL A 93 0.35 4.31 10.23
N ALA A 94 -0.73 4.72 10.91
CA ALA A 94 -2.02 4.97 10.27
C ALA A 94 -1.94 6.05 9.18
N LYS A 95 -1.24 7.17 9.45
CA LYS A 95 -0.99 8.22 8.45
C LYS A 95 -0.19 7.71 7.26
N CYS A 96 0.90 6.98 7.52
CA CYS A 96 1.72 6.41 6.45
C CYS A 96 0.92 5.43 5.58
N LEU A 97 0.13 4.56 6.21
CA LEU A 97 -0.74 3.62 5.51
C LEU A 97 -1.80 4.37 4.68
N GLN A 98 -2.42 5.42 5.22
CA GLN A 98 -3.36 6.26 4.49
C GLN A 98 -2.72 6.85 3.23
N THR A 99 -1.50 7.38 3.32
CA THR A 99 -0.76 7.87 2.15
C THR A 99 -0.50 6.75 1.14
N LEU A 100 -0.01 5.59 1.57
CA LEU A 100 0.25 4.44 0.70
C LEU A 100 -1.02 3.96 -0.03
N VAL A 101 -2.16 3.97 0.65
CA VAL A 101 -3.44 3.56 0.07
C VAL A 101 -3.88 4.50 -1.04
N VAL A 102 -3.69 5.81 -0.90
CA VAL A 102 -4.00 6.77 -1.98
C VAL A 102 -3.08 6.53 -3.18
N HIS A 103 -1.78 6.29 -2.97
CA HIS A 103 -0.87 5.92 -4.05
C HIS A 103 -1.25 4.59 -4.71
N PHE A 104 -1.72 3.62 -3.92
CA PHE A 104 -2.22 2.36 -4.44
C PHE A 104 -3.44 2.55 -5.33
N TYR A 105 -4.39 3.42 -4.97
CA TYR A 105 -5.54 3.73 -5.81
C TYR A 105 -5.14 4.39 -7.12
N ARG A 106 -4.23 5.36 -7.06
CA ARG A 106 -3.66 5.95 -8.27
C ARG A 106 -3.05 4.87 -9.17
N TYR A 107 -2.30 3.93 -8.59
CA TYR A 107 -1.71 2.80 -9.32
C TYR A 107 -2.78 1.90 -9.96
N VAL A 108 -3.82 1.51 -9.23
CA VAL A 108 -4.94 0.71 -9.77
C VAL A 108 -5.56 1.39 -10.99
N GLN A 109 -5.76 2.71 -10.93
CA GLN A 109 -6.40 3.46 -12.01
C GLN A 109 -5.52 3.62 -13.26
N THR A 110 -4.21 3.41 -13.18
CA THR A 110 -3.32 3.35 -14.35
C THR A 110 -3.41 2.02 -15.12
N ARG A 111 -4.13 1.02 -14.59
CA ARG A 111 -4.27 -0.30 -15.21
C ARG A 111 -5.40 -0.31 -16.24
N ALA A 112 -5.36 -1.29 -17.14
CA ALA A 112 -6.40 -1.50 -18.14
C ALA A 112 -7.76 -1.72 -17.46
N LYS A 113 -8.79 -1.07 -18.02
CA LYS A 113 -10.19 -1.25 -17.66
C LYS A 113 -10.91 -1.99 -18.78
N PRO A 114 -11.87 -2.89 -18.49
CA PRO A 114 -12.33 -3.27 -17.15
C PRO A 114 -11.29 -4.10 -16.39
N VAL A 115 -11.24 -3.91 -15.07
CA VAL A 115 -10.39 -4.73 -14.20
C VAL A 115 -11.03 -6.13 -14.08
N PRO A 116 -10.25 -7.22 -14.14
CA PRO A 116 -10.79 -8.56 -13.91
C PRO A 116 -11.54 -8.66 -12.57
N HIS A 117 -12.68 -9.34 -12.57
CA HIS A 117 -13.57 -9.41 -11.41
C HIS A 117 -12.89 -9.98 -10.14
N ASP A 118 -11.94 -10.92 -10.29
CA ASP A 118 -11.18 -11.48 -9.17
C ASP A 118 -10.29 -10.42 -8.49
N ILE A 119 -9.73 -9.51 -9.27
CA ILE A 119 -8.92 -8.40 -8.77
C ILE A 119 -9.81 -7.35 -8.10
N ASP A 120 -10.94 -7.03 -8.71
CA ASP A 120 -11.88 -6.03 -8.19
C ASP A 120 -12.47 -6.45 -6.84
N PHE A 121 -12.88 -7.72 -6.71
CA PHE A 121 -13.34 -8.27 -5.44
C PHE A 121 -12.26 -8.17 -4.36
N ARG A 122 -11.03 -8.62 -4.67
CA ARG A 122 -9.90 -8.56 -3.73
C ARG A 122 -9.53 -7.13 -3.35
N LEU A 123 -9.64 -6.18 -4.29
CA LEU A 123 -9.42 -4.77 -4.02
C LEU A 123 -10.47 -4.25 -3.03
N SER A 124 -11.75 -4.54 -3.27
CA SER A 124 -12.85 -4.16 -2.39
C SER A 124 -12.65 -4.68 -0.96
N GLU A 125 -12.30 -5.95 -0.80
CA GLU A 125 -12.01 -6.54 0.52
C GLU A 125 -10.83 -5.87 1.21
N CYS A 126 -9.72 -5.66 0.49
CA CYS A 126 -8.54 -5.00 1.02
C CYS A 126 -8.84 -3.58 1.50
N VAL A 127 -9.60 -2.82 0.72
CA VAL A 127 -10.00 -1.45 1.06
C VAL A 127 -10.91 -1.43 2.28
N SER A 128 -11.91 -2.29 2.30
CA SER A 128 -12.83 -2.43 3.43
C SER A 128 -12.07 -2.73 4.74
N ALA A 129 -11.11 -3.66 4.69
CA ALA A 129 -10.28 -4.00 5.84
C ALA A 129 -9.45 -2.82 6.34
N ILE A 130 -8.79 -2.08 5.43
CA ILE A 130 -7.99 -0.90 5.78
C ILE A 130 -8.87 0.20 6.38
N THR A 131 -10.01 0.50 5.75
CA THR A 131 -10.94 1.52 6.23
C THR A 131 -11.48 1.17 7.62
N ALA A 132 -11.83 -0.10 7.86
CA ALA A 132 -12.23 -0.58 9.18
C ALA A 132 -11.10 -0.42 10.23
N ALA A 133 -9.84 -0.64 9.85
CA ALA A 133 -8.70 -0.46 10.74
C ALA A 133 -8.38 1.02 11.04
N LEU A 134 -8.65 1.92 10.10
CA LEU A 134 -8.36 3.35 10.25
C LEU A 134 -9.51 4.15 10.87
N LYS A 135 -10.78 3.71 10.73
CA LYS A 135 -11.97 4.38 11.28
C LYS A 135 -11.88 4.71 12.78
N PRO A 136 -11.45 3.80 13.68
CA PRO A 136 -11.31 4.09 15.10
C PRO A 136 -10.26 5.17 15.43
N ARG A 137 -9.46 5.58 14.44
CA ARG A 137 -8.34 6.52 14.57
C ARG A 137 -8.63 7.87 13.90
N GLY A 138 -9.88 8.11 13.47
CA GLY A 138 -10.30 9.34 12.80
C GLY A 138 -9.76 9.50 11.38
N ALA A 139 -9.13 8.46 10.81
CA ALA A 139 -8.59 8.45 9.46
C ALA A 139 -9.54 7.67 8.54
N ALA A 140 -10.65 8.26 8.12
CA ALA A 140 -11.45 7.66 7.05
C ALA A 140 -10.67 7.79 5.72
N VAL A 141 -10.65 6.72 4.93
CA VAL A 141 -10.14 6.74 3.56
C VAL A 141 -11.31 6.47 2.63
N ASP A 142 -11.79 7.52 1.97
CA ASP A 142 -12.74 7.37 0.88
C ASP A 142 -11.99 6.92 -0.37
N PHE A 143 -12.51 5.88 -1.04
CA PHE A 143 -11.96 5.39 -2.30
C PHE A 143 -12.24 6.43 -3.40
N PRO A 144 -11.22 7.09 -3.98
CA PRO A 144 -11.45 8.08 -5.01
C PRO A 144 -11.90 7.38 -6.30
N PRO A 145 -13.06 7.73 -6.88
CA PRO A 145 -13.56 7.08 -8.09
C PRO A 145 -12.77 7.47 -9.35
N THR A 146 -11.94 8.52 -9.30
CA THR A 146 -11.21 9.05 -10.45
C THR A 146 -9.76 9.40 -10.11
N LEU A 147 -8.90 9.41 -11.15
CA LEU A 147 -7.49 9.84 -11.06
C LEU A 147 -7.36 11.25 -10.50
N ALA A 148 -8.19 12.18 -11.01
CA ALA A 148 -8.22 13.55 -10.51
C ALA A 148 -8.53 13.64 -9.00
N LYS A 149 -9.43 12.80 -8.48
CA LYS A 149 -9.73 12.77 -7.04
C LYS A 149 -8.59 12.12 -6.24
N ALA A 150 -7.93 11.10 -6.80
CA ALA A 150 -6.76 10.49 -6.17
C ALA A 150 -5.60 11.48 -6.08
N ASP A 151 -5.31 12.22 -7.16
CA ASP A 151 -4.27 13.25 -7.20
C ASP A 151 -4.61 14.43 -6.27
N ALA A 152 -5.89 14.84 -6.18
CA ALA A 152 -6.35 15.85 -5.23
C ALA A 152 -6.17 15.41 -3.77
N LEU A 153 -6.42 14.13 -3.46
CA LEU A 153 -6.14 13.58 -2.13
C LEU A 153 -4.63 13.58 -1.85
N LEU A 154 -3.78 13.16 -2.80
CA LEU A 154 -2.32 13.22 -2.63
C LEU A 154 -1.81 14.65 -2.38
N ALA A 155 -2.40 15.64 -3.05
CA ALA A 155 -2.10 17.06 -2.82
C ALA A 155 -2.50 17.49 -1.40
N LYS A 156 -3.68 17.09 -0.93
CA LYS A 156 -4.16 17.35 0.45
C LYS A 156 -3.30 16.67 1.52
N TYR A 157 -2.80 15.47 1.25
CA TYR A 157 -1.88 14.74 2.15
C TYR A 157 -0.42 15.21 2.04
N GLY A 158 -0.12 16.22 1.22
CA GLY A 158 1.18 16.91 1.20
C GLY A 158 2.31 16.21 0.45
N VAL A 159 2.03 15.23 -0.41
CA VAL A 159 3.09 14.46 -1.13
C VAL A 159 3.51 15.13 -2.46
N GLY A 160 2.95 16.28 -2.81
CA GLY A 160 3.23 16.96 -4.10
C GLY A 160 3.83 18.37 -4.03
N ALA A 161 4.03 18.93 -2.84
CA ALA A 161 4.38 20.36 -2.70
C ALA A 161 5.89 20.67 -2.56
N ARG A 162 6.79 19.67 -2.60
CA ARG A 162 8.23 19.89 -2.40
C ARG A 162 9.13 19.70 -3.64
N ALA A 163 8.57 19.40 -4.81
CA ALA A 163 9.36 19.11 -6.01
C ALA A 163 9.20 20.13 -7.15
N ARG A 164 8.51 21.27 -6.93
CA ARG A 164 8.36 22.32 -7.95
C ARG A 164 9.05 23.65 -7.65
N ASP A 165 9.75 23.76 -6.52
CA ASP A 165 10.49 24.99 -6.14
C ASP A 165 12.02 24.87 -6.35
N ALA A 166 12.45 24.01 -7.27
CA ALA A 166 13.80 24.09 -7.84
C ALA A 166 13.69 24.64 -9.27
N GLY A 167 13.39 25.94 -9.36
CA GLY A 167 13.67 26.71 -10.58
C GLY A 167 15.19 26.79 -10.79
N PRO A 168 15.66 26.97 -12.04
CA PRO A 168 17.09 27.07 -12.30
C PRO A 168 17.62 28.36 -11.67
N SER A 169 18.52 28.23 -10.71
CA SER A 169 19.45 29.27 -10.34
C SER A 169 20.66 29.18 -11.27
N GLY A 170 20.78 30.16 -12.18
CA GLY A 170 21.89 30.29 -13.13
C GLY A 170 21.42 30.84 -14.47
#